data_AF-L8GQ34-F1
#
_entry.id   AF-L8GQ34-F1
#
_cell.length_a   1.000
_cell.length_b   1.000
_cell.length_c   1.000
_cell.angle_alpha   90.00
_cell.angle_beta   90.00
_cell.angle_gamma   90.00
#
_symmetry.space_group_name_H-M   'P 1'
#
loop_
_entity.id
_entity.type
_entity.pdbx_description
1 polymer ?
#
loop_
_entity_poly.entity_id
_entity_poly.type
_entity_poly.pdbx_seq_one_letter_code
_entity_poly.pdbx_strand_id
1 'polypeptide(L)' 'MATEGRRTAAVSVIRDIERLIAADPGKRGIGPLAIEGELHRAATALYAGDVRHVGITTGFYILSAGVPETDGPLGALA' A
#
# COMPACT_ATOMS: atom_id res chain seq x y z
N MET A 1 -19.92 -16.15 -14.13
CA MET A 1 -20.50 -15.59 -12.89
C MET A 1 -19.56 -15.68 -11.68
N ALA A 2 -18.87 -16.80 -11.42
CA ALA A 2 -17.97 -16.92 -10.25
C ALA A 2 -16.77 -15.94 -10.24
N THR A 3 -16.23 -15.61 -11.42
CA THR A 3 -15.09 -14.69 -11.58
C THR A 3 -15.47 -13.23 -11.31
N GLU A 4 -16.69 -12.84 -11.68
CA GLU A 4 -17.23 -11.50 -11.47
C GLU A 4 -17.50 -11.27 -9.97
N GLY A 5 -18.13 -12.25 -9.30
CA GLY A 5 -18.33 -12.20 -7.85
C GLY A 5 -17.02 -12.08 -7.05
N ARG A 6 -15.95 -12.75 -7.50
CA ARG A 6 -14.62 -12.62 -6.88
C ARG A 6 -13.98 -11.24 -7.11
N ARG A 7 -14.16 -10.64 -8.29
CA ARG A 7 -13.68 -9.28 -8.56
C ARG A 7 -14.37 -8.24 -7.68
N THR A 8 -15.69 -8.31 -7.56
CA THR A 8 -16.46 -7.41 -6.70
C THR A 8 -16.04 -7.51 -5.24
N ALA A 9 -15.80 -8.74 -4.76
CA ALA A 9 -15.28 -8.96 -3.41
C ALA A 9 -13.88 -8.34 -3.21
N ALA A 10 -12.96 -8.53 -4.17
CA ALA A 10 -11.61 -7.96 -4.10
C ALA A 10 -11.63 -6.42 -4.07
N VAL A 11 -12.47 -5.77 -4.88
CA VAL A 11 -12.63 -4.31 -4.88
C VAL A 11 -13.18 -3.83 -3.53
N SER A 12 -14.13 -4.55 -2.93
CA SER A 12 -14.66 -4.22 -1.59
C SER A 12 -13.56 -4.27 -0.52
N VAL A 13 -12.77 -5.36 -0.50
CA VAL A 13 -11.68 -5.54 0.47
C VAL A 13 -10.62 -4.43 0.32
N ILE A 14 -10.25 -4.08 -0.92
CA ILE A 14 -9.29 -3.01 -1.16
C ILE A 14 -9.81 -1.67 -0.62
N ARG A 15 -11.10 -1.36 -0.82
CA ARG A 15 -11.71 -0.14 -0.26
C ARG A 15 -11.73 -0.14 1.26
N ASP A 16 -11.95 -1.30 1.89
CA ASP A 16 -11.87 -1.43 3.35
C ASP A 16 -10.46 -1.12 3.86
N ILE A 17 -9.43 -1.68 3.20
CA ILE A 17 -8.02 -1.39 3.54
C ILE A 17 -7.70 0.09 3.34
N GLU A 18 -8.14 0.69 2.24
CA GLU A 18 -7.90 2.11 1.95
C GLU A 18 -8.53 3.02 3.03
N ARG A 19 -9.75 2.70 3.47
CA ARG A 19 -10.41 3.39 4.60
C ARG A 19 -9.63 3.25 5.91
N LEU A 20 -9.12 2.05 6.20
CA LEU A 20 -8.34 1.81 7.42
C LEU A 20 -7.02 2.58 7.41
N ILE A 21 -6.35 2.67 6.27
CA ILE A 21 -5.13 3.46 6.11
C ILE A 21 -5.45 4.95 6.26
N ALA A 22 -6.48 5.45 5.57
CA ALA A 22 -6.89 6.85 5.59
C ALA A 22 -7.36 7.34 6.96
N ALA A 23 -7.85 6.44 7.83
CA ALA A 23 -8.16 6.75 9.22
C ALA A 23 -6.93 7.18 10.04
N ASP A 24 -5.72 6.91 9.53
CA ASP A 24 -4.43 7.32 10.09
C ASP A 24 -4.33 7.13 11.62
N PRO A 25 -4.52 5.89 12.13
CA PRO A 25 -4.51 5.64 13.58
C PRO A 25 -3.18 6.04 14.24
N GLY A 26 -2.09 5.99 13.48
CA GLY A 26 -0.75 6.42 13.90
C GLY A 26 -0.54 7.94 13.90
N LYS A 27 -1.53 8.72 13.44
CA LYS A 27 -1.46 10.20 13.34
C LYS A 27 -0.23 10.70 12.60
N ARG A 28 0.11 10.02 11.50
CA ARG A 28 1.26 10.37 10.63
C ARG A 28 1.02 11.64 9.82
N GLY A 29 -0.22 12.14 9.77
CA GLY A 29 -0.58 13.33 9.01
C GLY A 29 -0.75 13.04 7.52
N ILE A 30 -1.13 11.80 7.16
CA ILE A 30 -1.23 11.37 5.76
C ILE A 30 -2.53 11.81 5.07
N GLY A 31 -3.44 12.49 5.77
CA GLY A 31 -4.74 12.91 5.22
C GLY A 31 -4.65 13.61 3.85
N PRO A 32 -3.75 14.59 3.65
CA PRO A 32 -3.56 15.23 2.34
C PRO A 32 -3.00 14.31 1.25
N LEU A 33 -2.40 13.17 1.61
CA LEU A 33 -1.82 12.18 0.70
C LEU A 33 -2.79 11.02 0.41
N ALA A 34 -3.88 10.90 1.16
CA ALA A 34 -4.87 9.85 0.97
C ALA A 34 -5.81 10.19 -0.20
N ILE A 35 -5.54 9.58 -1.36
CA ILE A 35 -6.34 9.73 -2.57
C ILE A 35 -7.17 8.46 -2.77
N GLU A 36 -8.50 8.61 -2.81
CA GLU A 36 -9.42 7.49 -3.00
C GLU A 36 -9.15 6.74 -4.32
N GLY A 37 -9.12 5.41 -4.24
CA GLY A 37 -8.94 4.52 -5.39
C GLY A 37 -7.49 4.27 -5.80
N GLU A 38 -6.51 5.01 -5.26
CA GLU A 38 -5.11 4.81 -5.62
C GLU A 38 -4.56 3.47 -5.12
N LEU A 39 -5.08 2.92 -4.01
CA LEU A 39 -4.70 1.57 -3.58
C LEU A 39 -5.14 0.50 -4.59
N HIS A 40 -6.35 0.63 -5.14
CA HIS A 40 -6.85 -0.30 -6.15
C HIS A 40 -6.04 -0.21 -7.45
N ARG A 41 -5.71 1.02 -7.86
CA ARG A 41 -4.92 1.27 -9.06
C ARG A 41 -3.50 0.71 -8.92
N ALA A 42 -2.84 0.94 -7.78
CA ALA A 42 -1.51 0.40 -7.49
C ALA A 42 -1.51 -1.14 -7.45
N ALA A 43 -2.47 -1.75 -6.76
CA ALA A 43 -2.58 -3.21 -6.69
C ALA A 43 -2.81 -3.84 -8.07
N THR A 44 -3.63 -3.21 -8.91
CA THR A 44 -3.89 -3.68 -10.28
C THR A 44 -2.65 -3.56 -11.16
N ALA A 45 -1.88 -2.48 -11.02
CA ALA A 45 -0.63 -2.29 -11.76
C ALA A 45 0.42 -3.35 -11.39
N LEU A 46 0.54 -3.70 -10.11
CA LEU A 46 1.47 -4.74 -9.64
C LEU A 46 1.02 -6.16 -10.05
N TYR A 47 -0.28 -6.41 -10.06
CA TYR A 47 -0.84 -7.71 -10.42
C TYR A 47 -1.02 -7.91 -11.93
N ALA A 48 -0.73 -6.90 -12.75
CA ALA A 48 -0.88 -6.97 -14.19
C ALA A 48 -0.05 -8.14 -14.77
N GLY A 49 -0.63 -8.87 -15.72
CA GLY A 49 -0.11 -10.15 -16.19
C GLY A 49 1.23 -10.08 -16.93
N ASP A 50 1.75 -8.89 -17.18
CA ASP A 50 3.04 -8.56 -17.80
C ASP A 50 4.15 -8.24 -16.78
N VAL A 51 3.81 -7.96 -15.52
CA VAL A 51 4.79 -7.79 -14.44
C VAL A 51 5.41 -9.15 -14.11
N ARG A 52 6.75 -9.22 -14.20
CA ARG A 52 7.54 -10.45 -13.95
C ARG A 52 8.61 -10.29 -12.89
N HIS A 53 9.08 -9.05 -12.71
CA HIS A 53 10.13 -8.71 -11.75
C HIS A 53 9.77 -7.38 -11.11
N VAL A 54 9.91 -7.30 -9.79
CA VAL A 54 9.61 -6.09 -9.00
C VAL A 54 10.85 -5.75 -8.19
N GLY A 55 11.36 -4.53 -8.37
CA GLY A 55 12.39 -3.97 -7.49
C GLY A 55 11.71 -3.22 -6.34
N ILE A 56 12.04 -3.59 -5.11
CA ILE A 56 11.54 -2.92 -3.90
C ILE A 56 12.70 -2.17 -3.26
N THR A 57 12.53 -0.87 -3.06
CA THR A 57 13.50 -0.01 -2.36
C THR A 57 12.86 0.56 -1.11
N THR A 58 13.59 0.52 0.00
CA THR A 58 13.12 1.00 1.29
C THR A 58 14.29 1.49 2.15
N GLY A 59 13.96 2.12 3.27
CA GLY A 59 14.92 2.64 4.23
C GLY A 59 15.03 4.16 4.16
N PHE A 60 14.93 4.78 5.33
CA PHE A 60 15.12 6.21 5.51
C PHE A 60 16.13 6.44 6.63
N TYR A 61 17.25 7.10 6.32
CA TYR A 61 18.30 7.32 7.31
C TYR A 61 18.03 8.56 8.17
N ILE A 62 17.97 8.38 9.49
CA ILE A 62 17.70 9.47 10.43
C ILE A 62 19.04 10.02 10.91
N LEU A 63 19.46 11.15 10.33
CA LEU A 63 20.77 11.78 10.61
C LEU A 63 21.02 12.02 12.10
N SER A 64 20.02 12.52 12.83
CA SER A 64 20.13 12.82 14.26
C SER A 64 20.26 11.57 15.14
N ALA A 65 19.78 10.42 14.66
CA ALA A 65 19.84 9.15 15.38
C ALA A 65 21.04 8.28 14.95
N GLY A 66 21.67 8.59 13.81
CA GLY A 66 22.78 7.81 13.26
C GLY A 66 22.39 6.39 12.82
N VAL A 67 21.09 6.14 12.59
CA VAL A 67 20.53 4.83 12.23
C VAL A 67 19.36 4.99 11.25
N PRO A 68 19.04 3.97 10.44
CA PRO A 68 17.81 3.96 9.65
C PRO A 68 16.57 3.85 10.53
N GLU A 69 15.45 4.43 10.06
CA GLU A 69 14.15 4.25 10.69
C GLU A 69 13.60 2.82 10.49
N THR A 70 12.58 2.48 11.27
CA THR A 70 11.90 1.18 11.18
C THR A 70 10.70 1.18 10.25
N ASP A 71 10.20 2.34 9.84
CA ASP A 71 9.12 2.46 8.86
C ASP A 71 9.67 2.20 7.45
N GLY A 72 9.00 1.34 6.69
CA GLY A 72 9.47 0.88 5.38
C GLY A 72 10.02 -0.56 5.36
N PRO A 73 11.12 -0.91 6.06
CA PRO A 73 11.74 -2.24 5.92
C PRO A 73 10.80 -3.42 6.13
N LEU A 74 9.89 -3.34 7.10
CA LEU A 74 8.89 -4.39 7.33
C LEU A 74 7.85 -4.47 6.22
N GLY A 75 7.43 -3.33 5.66
CA GLY A 75 6.49 -3.28 4.55
C GLY A 75 7.09 -3.77 3.23
N ALA A 76 8.40 -3.60 3.04
CA ALA A 76 9.12 -4.09 1.88
C ALA A 76 9.29 -5.62 1.87
N LEU A 77 9.27 -6.26 3.05
CA LEU A 77 9.39 -7.70 3.21
C LEU A 77 8.04 -8.45 3.03
N ALA A 78 6.93 -7.75 3.24
CA ALA A 78 5.58 -8.33 3.35
C ALA A 78 5.03 -8.93 2.04
#